data_AF-A0A2G6MYG2-F1
#
_entry.id   AF-A0A2G6MYG2-F1
#
_cell.length_a   1.000
_cell.length_b   1.000
_cell.length_c   1.000
_cell.angle_alpha   90.00
_cell.angle_beta   90.00
_cell.angle_gamma   90.00
#
_symmetry.space_group_name_H-M   'P 1'
#
loop_
_entity.id
_entity.type
_entity.pdbx_description
1 polymer ?
#
loop_
_entity_poly.entity_id
_entity_poly.type
_entity_poly.pdbx_seq_one_letter_code
_entity_poly.pdbx_strand_id
1 'polypeptide(L)'
;MNETIYPGGPVMIRIDGSKIRRIREQKGFTQLYIATAVAVTTDTVSRWENKRYPTIKQENGIKLAQALEVELKEILETEQETDDKKTAHSEKRGKEPTQTTREDTIKTGSSADRSKRLIVLLCLCLCALIATIVIAVIIFIPPGEDKNTGITVTRTVPPHFIPGMPFPVFIRIDRTSEEPISMILRDNLPPGTELTAALPQASTNKNDHAVQWLSKISGPALFAYSLKTEKSYQGTLHFQGLLKIGISSESRIPVSGDNSSASSLHHWADTNGDNRISDEEILMVYDLTGPEGITGIDMDLLEEIWLGEGYIWQPEKQTFSIIE
;
A
#
# COMPACT_ATOMS: atom_id res chain seq x y z
N MET A 1 10.07 41.37 -26.54
CA MET A 1 10.63 40.00 -26.53
C MET A 1 11.76 40.00 -25.52
N ASN A 2 11.42 39.73 -24.26
CA ASN A 2 12.38 39.45 -23.20
C ASN A 2 12.02 38.06 -22.69
N GLU A 3 12.89 37.10 -22.92
CA GLU A 3 12.84 35.77 -22.29
C GLU A 3 13.15 35.96 -20.81
N THR A 4 12.13 35.85 -19.97
CA THR A 4 12.30 35.74 -18.53
C THR A 4 12.67 34.29 -18.24
N ILE A 5 13.96 34.06 -17.99
CA ILE A 5 14.50 32.79 -17.49
C ILE A 5 13.85 32.53 -16.13
N TYR A 6 12.95 31.56 -16.07
CA TYR A 6 12.43 31.02 -14.81
C TYR A 6 13.61 30.41 -14.03
N PRO A 7 13.75 30.67 -12.71
CA PRO A 7 14.70 29.92 -11.91
C PRO A 7 14.26 28.45 -11.94
N GLY A 8 15.06 27.62 -12.61
CA GLY A 8 14.72 26.23 -12.88
C GLY A 8 14.40 25.46 -11.60
N GLY A 9 13.40 24.59 -11.68
CA GLY A 9 13.09 23.60 -10.64
C GLY A 9 14.31 22.73 -10.29
N PRO A 10 14.23 21.93 -9.21
CA PRO A 10 15.36 21.16 -8.71
C PRO A 10 15.93 20.28 -9.83
N VAL A 11 17.24 20.39 -10.06
CA VAL A 11 17.95 19.60 -11.08
C VAL A 11 17.81 18.12 -10.72
N MET A 12 17.31 17.33 -11.66
CA MET A 12 17.13 15.90 -11.49
C MET A 12 18.29 15.13 -12.13
N ILE A 13 18.74 14.07 -11.47
CA ILE A 13 19.83 13.20 -11.93
C ILE A 13 19.37 11.75 -11.97
N ARG A 14 19.96 10.94 -12.85
CA ARG A 14 19.71 9.50 -12.93
C ARG A 14 20.82 8.70 -12.26
N ILE A 15 20.47 7.88 -11.28
CA ILE A 15 21.39 7.04 -10.51
C ILE A 15 21.32 5.57 -10.94
N ASP A 16 22.44 4.87 -10.75
CA ASP A 16 22.54 3.42 -10.88
C ASP A 16 22.35 2.75 -9.51
N GLY A 17 21.14 2.26 -9.28
CA GLY A 17 20.75 1.58 -8.04
C GLY A 17 21.57 0.33 -7.73
N SER A 18 21.97 -0.43 -8.76
CA SER A 18 22.77 -1.65 -8.60
C SER A 18 24.17 -1.31 -8.13
N LYS A 19 24.74 -0.22 -8.66
CA LYS A 19 26.06 0.28 -8.30
C LYS A 19 26.08 0.89 -6.89
N ILE A 20 25.05 1.65 -6.53
CA ILE A 20 24.82 2.15 -5.16
C ILE A 20 24.79 0.98 -4.17
N ARG A 21 23.96 -0.03 -4.45
CA ARG A 21 23.85 -1.22 -3.60
C ARG A 21 25.19 -1.93 -3.44
N ARG A 22 25.91 -2.13 -4.55
CA ARG A 22 27.22 -2.79 -4.55
C ARG A 22 28.24 -2.02 -3.71
N ILE A 23 28.35 -0.70 -3.89
CA ILE A 23 29.29 0.14 -3.12
C ILE A 23 28.93 0.09 -1.64
N ARG A 24 27.64 0.20 -1.30
CA ARG A 24 27.15 0.11 0.08
C ARG A 24 27.55 -1.22 0.72
N GLU A 25 27.29 -2.34 0.05
CA GLU A 25 27.59 -3.68 0.55
C GLU A 25 29.10 -3.93 0.66
N GLN A 26 29.91 -3.45 -0.28
CA GLN A 26 31.37 -3.53 -0.23
C GLN A 26 31.96 -2.77 0.96
N LYS A 27 31.38 -1.62 1.32
CA LYS A 27 31.79 -0.82 2.48
C LYS A 27 31.17 -1.28 3.80
N GLY A 28 30.31 -2.31 3.78
CA GLY A 28 29.65 -2.83 4.99
C GLY A 28 28.58 -1.90 5.57
N PHE A 29 28.08 -0.93 4.80
CA PHE A 29 27.03 -0.03 5.24
C PHE A 29 25.64 -0.70 5.20
N THR A 30 24.83 -0.44 6.21
CA THR A 30 23.42 -0.86 6.22
C THR A 30 22.56 0.15 5.46
N GLN A 31 21.39 -0.29 4.97
CA GLN A 31 20.42 0.66 4.38
C GLN A 31 19.94 1.70 5.41
N LEU A 32 19.84 1.32 6.69
CA LEU A 32 19.53 2.25 7.79
C LEU A 32 20.57 3.35 7.93
N TYR A 33 21.87 3.01 7.87
CA TYR A 33 22.94 3.98 7.94
C TYR A 33 22.86 5.01 6.80
N ILE A 34 22.70 4.53 5.56
CA ILE A 34 22.56 5.41 4.39
C ILE A 34 21.32 6.30 4.50
N ALA A 35 20.18 5.72 4.91
CA ALA A 35 18.93 6.45 5.08
C ALA A 35 19.06 7.60 6.08
N THR A 36 19.69 7.35 7.23
CA THR A 36 19.96 8.38 8.24
C THR A 36 20.92 9.45 7.71
N ALA A 37 21.99 9.07 7.00
CA ALA A 37 22.98 10.01 6.48
C ALA A 37 22.41 10.98 5.42
N VAL A 38 21.47 10.51 4.60
CA VAL A 38 20.84 11.31 3.54
C VAL A 38 19.48 11.90 3.93
N ALA A 39 19.06 11.70 5.20
CA ALA A 39 17.79 12.17 5.76
C ALA A 39 16.54 11.67 5.01
N VAL A 40 16.51 10.38 4.67
CA VAL A 40 15.35 9.71 4.06
C VAL A 40 15.00 8.43 4.82
N THR A 41 13.93 7.75 4.43
CA THR A 41 13.54 6.47 5.05
C THR A 41 14.34 5.30 4.47
N THR A 42 14.43 4.19 5.21
CA THR A 42 15.03 2.95 4.70
C THR A 42 14.29 2.39 3.49
N ASP A 43 12.98 2.63 3.38
CA ASP A 43 12.20 2.27 2.19
C ASP A 43 12.66 3.07 0.97
N THR A 44 12.92 4.37 1.13
CA THR A 44 13.46 5.23 0.05
C THR A 44 14.80 4.72 -0.48
N VAL A 45 15.74 4.37 0.41
CA VAL A 45 17.04 3.78 0.01
C VAL A 45 16.84 2.41 -0.66
N SER A 46 15.95 1.58 -0.13
CA SER A 46 15.63 0.28 -0.74
C SER A 46 15.04 0.44 -2.15
N ARG A 47 14.24 1.49 -2.40
CA ARG A 47 13.73 1.82 -3.74
C ARG A 47 14.86 2.25 -4.67
N TRP A 48 15.76 3.13 -4.24
CA TRP A 48 16.92 3.54 -5.06
C TRP A 48 17.80 2.36 -5.44
N GLU A 49 17.98 1.39 -4.54
CA GLU A 49 18.84 0.21 -4.76
C GLU A 49 18.19 -0.92 -5.57
N ASN A 50 16.87 -1.09 -5.47
CA ASN A 50 16.19 -2.30 -5.97
C ASN A 50 15.08 -2.05 -6.99
N LYS A 51 14.63 -0.79 -7.18
CA LYS A 51 13.44 -0.47 -7.98
C LYS A 51 13.76 0.64 -9.01
N ARG A 52 13.08 0.58 -10.16
CA ARG A 52 13.29 1.44 -11.34
C ARG A 52 12.84 2.91 -11.13
N TYR A 53 13.39 3.60 -10.13
CA TYR A 53 13.29 5.07 -9.98
C TYR A 53 14.70 5.66 -9.99
N PRO A 54 15.40 5.66 -11.14
CA PRO A 54 16.75 6.18 -11.22
C PRO A 54 16.77 7.69 -11.00
N THR A 55 15.66 8.39 -11.22
CA THR A 55 15.63 9.85 -11.19
C THR A 55 15.41 10.39 -9.78
N ILE A 56 16.41 11.08 -9.22
CA ILE A 56 16.35 11.74 -7.90
C ILE A 56 16.78 13.21 -7.99
N LYS A 57 16.41 14.03 -7.00
CA LYS A 57 16.93 15.40 -6.88
C LYS A 57 18.46 15.36 -6.77
N GLN A 58 19.17 16.24 -7.47
CA GLN A 58 20.63 16.31 -7.48
C GLN A 58 21.20 16.42 -6.06
N GLU A 59 20.55 17.18 -5.18
CA GLU A 59 20.92 17.30 -3.76
C GLU A 59 20.97 15.96 -3.03
N ASN A 60 20.02 15.06 -3.29
CA ASN A 60 19.96 13.74 -2.69
C ASN A 60 21.05 12.84 -3.26
N GLY A 61 21.36 12.99 -4.56
CA GLY A 61 22.50 12.33 -5.18
C GLY A 61 23.83 12.75 -4.58
N ILE A 62 24.01 14.04 -4.31
CA ILE A 62 25.21 14.57 -3.67
C ILE A 62 25.34 14.00 -2.25
N LYS A 63 24.27 14.03 -1.45
CA LYS A 63 24.26 13.44 -0.10
C LYS A 63 24.54 11.94 -0.14
N LEU A 64 23.98 11.22 -1.11
CA LEU A 64 24.19 9.79 -1.28
C LEU A 64 25.64 9.46 -1.66
N ALA A 65 26.24 10.21 -2.59
CA ALA A 65 27.63 10.07 -2.97
C ALA A 65 28.58 10.37 -1.78
N GLN A 66 28.28 11.41 -1.00
CA GLN A 66 29.01 11.74 0.22
C GLN A 66 28.90 10.63 1.27
N ALA A 67 27.70 10.11 1.53
CA ALA A 67 27.47 9.02 2.49
C ALA A 67 28.15 7.71 2.07
N LEU A 68 28.27 7.46 0.76
CA LEU A 68 29.00 6.33 0.19
C LEU A 68 30.50 6.61 0.03
N GLU A 69 30.95 7.83 0.33
CA GLU A 69 32.31 8.35 0.15
C GLU A 69 32.86 8.05 -1.26
N VAL A 70 32.09 8.44 -2.28
CA VAL A 70 32.44 8.35 -3.70
C VAL A 70 32.09 9.65 -4.41
N GLU A 71 32.60 9.86 -5.62
CA GLU A 71 32.17 11.01 -6.42
C GLU A 71 30.76 10.80 -7.01
N LEU A 72 30.01 11.88 -7.21
CA LEU A 72 28.65 11.83 -7.77
C LEU A 72 28.59 11.04 -9.08
N LYS A 73 29.58 11.23 -9.97
CA LYS A 73 29.67 10.54 -11.26
C LYS A 73 29.75 9.01 -11.13
N GLU A 74 30.22 8.50 -10.00
CA GLU A 74 30.37 7.06 -9.78
C GLU A 74 29.03 6.37 -9.51
N ILE A 75 28.02 7.11 -9.05
CA ILE A 75 26.68 6.58 -8.78
C ILE A 75 25.67 6.89 -9.89
N LEU A 76 26.07 7.59 -10.96
CA LEU A 76 25.19 7.90 -12.10
C LEU A 76 25.07 6.73 -13.07
N GLU A 77 23.89 6.62 -13.68
CA GLU A 77 23.63 5.69 -14.79
C GLU A 77 24.39 6.19 -16.03
N THR A 78 25.27 5.35 -16.60
CA THR A 78 25.94 5.62 -17.87
C THR A 78 25.14 4.93 -18.97
N GLU A 79 24.93 5.57 -20.13
CA GLU A 79 24.06 5.08 -21.23
C GLU A 79 24.52 3.78 -21.93
N GLN A 80 25.33 2.94 -21.28
CA GLN A 80 25.78 1.66 -21.80
C GLN A 80 25.69 0.61 -20.69
N GLU A 81 24.65 -0.24 -20.78
CA GLU A 81 24.60 -1.68 -20.45
C GLU A 81 23.24 -2.10 -19.87
N THR A 82 22.36 -2.53 -20.77
CA THR A 82 21.35 -3.57 -20.50
C THR A 82 22.03 -4.94 -20.59
N ASP A 83 21.83 -5.80 -19.60
CA ASP A 83 21.27 -7.16 -19.70
C ASP A 83 21.84 -8.17 -18.66
N ASP A 84 20.96 -9.10 -18.24
CA ASP A 84 21.22 -10.45 -17.72
C ASP A 84 21.85 -10.71 -16.32
N LYS A 85 21.08 -11.32 -15.39
CA LYS A 85 20.95 -12.80 -15.24
C LYS A 85 20.26 -13.31 -13.95
N LYS A 86 19.47 -14.37 -14.14
CA LYS A 86 18.95 -15.36 -13.17
C LYS A 86 20.08 -16.22 -12.53
N THR A 87 19.83 -16.88 -11.38
CA THR A 87 19.46 -18.33 -11.27
C THR A 87 19.88 -18.98 -9.92
N ALA A 88 18.88 -19.50 -9.19
CA ALA A 88 18.72 -20.80 -8.49
C ALA A 88 19.69 -21.43 -7.45
N HIS A 89 18.99 -22.13 -6.52
CA HIS A 89 19.17 -23.51 -5.99
C HIS A 89 20.14 -23.79 -4.82
N SER A 90 19.63 -24.46 -3.77
CA SER A 90 19.92 -25.90 -3.54
C SER A 90 19.10 -26.49 -2.38
N GLU A 91 18.64 -27.72 -2.62
CA GLU A 91 17.96 -28.65 -1.72
C GLU A 91 18.87 -29.89 -1.51
N LYS A 92 18.81 -30.57 -0.34
CA LYS A 92 19.12 -32.02 -0.07
C LYS A 92 19.38 -32.22 1.45
N ARG A 93 19.23 -33.37 2.12
CA ARG A 93 18.44 -34.64 2.07
C ARG A 93 19.08 -35.60 3.10
N GLY A 94 18.28 -36.41 3.82
CA GLY A 94 18.66 -37.72 4.43
C GLY A 94 18.66 -37.73 5.97
N LYS A 95 17.74 -38.41 6.69
CA LYS A 95 17.40 -39.86 6.89
C LYS A 95 18.32 -40.63 7.89
N GLU A 96 17.71 -40.97 9.04
CA GLU A 96 17.82 -42.11 10.00
C GLU A 96 18.63 -43.38 9.60
N PRO A 97 19.05 -44.32 10.51
CA PRO A 97 18.20 -45.00 11.52
C PRO A 97 18.81 -45.63 12.83
N THR A 98 17.97 -45.76 13.88
CA THR A 98 17.54 -46.99 14.62
C THR A 98 18.52 -47.99 15.31
N GLN A 99 18.27 -48.20 16.63
CA GLN A 99 17.97 -49.49 17.37
C GLN A 99 18.95 -50.22 18.33
N THR A 100 18.40 -50.58 19.51
CA THR A 100 18.57 -51.81 20.38
C THR A 100 19.89 -51.97 21.18
N THR A 101 20.01 -52.50 22.41
CA THR A 101 19.31 -53.55 23.19
C THR A 101 19.59 -53.47 24.71
N ARG A 102 18.55 -53.77 25.50
CA ARG A 102 18.39 -54.41 26.85
C ARG A 102 19.62 -54.80 27.72
N GLU A 103 19.46 -54.70 29.05
CA GLU A 103 19.13 -55.82 29.97
C GLU A 103 18.93 -55.39 31.45
N ASP A 104 17.86 -55.92 32.07
CA ASP A 104 17.69 -56.53 33.41
C ASP A 104 18.34 -55.88 34.68
N THR A 105 17.74 -55.83 35.89
CA THR A 105 16.83 -56.78 36.55
C THR A 105 16.22 -56.20 37.86
N ILE A 106 15.08 -56.78 38.30
CA ILE A 106 14.57 -57.00 39.68
C ILE A 106 13.93 -55.84 40.49
N LYS A 107 12.59 -55.84 40.43
CA LYS A 107 11.55 -55.90 41.50
C LYS A 107 11.88 -55.38 42.91
N THR A 108 10.96 -54.62 43.50
CA THR A 108 10.19 -54.99 44.72
C THR A 108 9.06 -53.99 45.05
N GLY A 109 7.90 -54.52 45.49
CA GLY A 109 6.95 -53.92 46.45
C GLY A 109 6.10 -52.73 45.99
N SER A 110 4.85 -52.92 45.57
CA SER A 110 3.65 -52.90 46.43
C SER A 110 3.49 -51.63 47.29
N SER A 111 2.53 -50.76 46.96
CA SER A 111 1.23 -50.72 47.64
C SER A 111 0.42 -49.44 47.33
N ALA A 112 -0.87 -49.67 47.05
CA ALA A 112 -2.03 -48.86 47.44
C ALA A 112 -2.19 -47.39 46.95
N ASP A 113 -2.79 -47.27 45.75
CA ASP A 113 -4.21 -46.89 45.59
C ASP A 113 -4.77 -45.66 46.35
N ARG A 114 -4.04 -44.54 46.36
CA ARG A 114 -4.59 -43.19 46.67
C ARG A 114 -4.33 -42.12 45.60
N SER A 115 -3.61 -42.44 44.53
CA SER A 115 -3.17 -41.47 43.51
C SER A 115 -4.02 -41.44 42.23
N LYS A 116 -4.89 -42.42 41.98
CA LYS A 116 -5.64 -42.50 40.71
C LYS A 116 -6.69 -41.39 40.55
N ARG A 117 -7.37 -40.98 41.62
CA ARG A 117 -8.37 -39.88 41.57
C ARG A 117 -7.71 -38.51 41.39
N LEU A 118 -6.55 -38.29 42.00
CA LEU A 118 -5.78 -37.06 41.83
C LEU A 118 -5.23 -36.97 40.40
N ILE A 119 -4.73 -38.08 39.84
CA ILE A 119 -4.26 -38.13 38.44
C ILE A 119 -5.42 -37.89 37.46
N VAL A 120 -6.60 -38.48 37.68
CA VAL A 120 -7.77 -38.24 36.82
C VAL A 120 -8.25 -36.78 36.91
N LEU A 121 -8.28 -36.17 38.09
CA LEU A 121 -8.60 -34.76 38.27
C LEU A 121 -7.54 -33.86 37.61
N LEU A 122 -6.25 -34.19 37.75
CA LEU A 122 -5.16 -33.45 37.10
C LEU A 122 -5.26 -33.54 35.58
N CYS A 123 -5.57 -34.72 35.04
CA CYS A 123 -5.81 -34.91 33.61
C CYS A 123 -7.05 -34.15 33.12
N LEU A 124 -8.14 -34.11 33.89
CA LEU A 124 -9.34 -33.32 33.55
C LEU A 124 -9.04 -31.82 33.56
N CYS A 125 -8.32 -31.33 34.57
CA CYS A 125 -7.87 -29.94 34.62
C CYS A 125 -6.93 -29.60 33.45
N LEU A 126 -6.03 -30.52 33.09
CA LEU A 126 -5.14 -30.34 31.94
C LEU A 126 -5.90 -30.33 30.62
N CYS A 127 -6.89 -31.22 30.44
CA CYS A 127 -7.76 -31.22 29.26
C CYS A 127 -8.59 -29.94 29.17
N ALA A 128 -9.13 -29.44 30.28
CA ALA A 128 -9.86 -28.18 30.31
C ALA A 128 -8.95 -26.97 30.01
N LEU A 129 -7.70 -27.00 30.49
CA LEU A 129 -6.70 -25.99 30.17
C LEU A 129 -6.33 -26.03 28.68
N ILE A 130 -6.14 -27.21 28.11
CA ILE A 130 -5.87 -27.36 26.67
C ILE A 130 -7.08 -26.88 25.85
N ALA A 131 -8.31 -27.22 26.24
CA ALA A 131 -9.51 -26.79 25.53
C ALA A 131 -9.68 -25.27 25.56
N THR A 132 -9.42 -24.62 26.70
CA THR A 132 -9.45 -23.15 26.80
C THR A 132 -8.36 -22.47 25.99
N ILE A 133 -7.15 -23.05 25.94
CA ILE A 133 -6.08 -22.58 25.06
C ILE A 133 -6.48 -22.74 23.58
N VAL A 134 -7.06 -23.88 23.19
CA VAL A 134 -7.52 -24.11 21.80
C VAL A 134 -8.63 -23.13 21.42
N ILE A 135 -9.59 -22.87 22.31
CA ILE A 135 -10.66 -21.90 22.07
C ILE A 135 -10.08 -20.48 21.98
N ALA A 136 -9.17 -20.10 22.86
CA ALA A 136 -8.48 -18.82 22.79
C ALA A 136 -7.71 -18.70 21.47
N VAL A 137 -6.99 -19.74 21.05
CA VAL A 137 -6.31 -19.79 19.77
C VAL A 137 -7.30 -19.67 18.61
N ILE A 138 -8.46 -20.33 18.63
CA ILE A 138 -9.48 -20.18 17.58
C ILE A 138 -10.06 -18.76 17.54
N ILE A 139 -10.24 -18.09 18.69
CA ILE A 139 -10.75 -16.71 18.77
C ILE A 139 -9.68 -15.69 18.34
N PHE A 140 -8.40 -15.95 18.66
CA PHE A 140 -7.27 -15.07 18.35
C PHE A 140 -6.57 -15.39 17.02
N ILE A 141 -6.90 -16.51 16.36
CA ILE A 141 -6.54 -16.73 14.96
C ILE A 141 -7.41 -15.76 14.15
N PRO A 142 -6.83 -14.75 13.47
CA PRO A 142 -7.59 -13.89 12.58
C PRO A 142 -8.29 -14.76 11.54
N PRO A 143 -9.53 -14.42 11.11
CA PRO A 143 -10.21 -15.16 10.05
C PRO A 143 -9.24 -15.30 8.88
N GLY A 144 -8.93 -16.55 8.54
CA GLY A 144 -7.84 -16.87 7.63
C GLY A 144 -7.96 -16.05 6.35
N GLU A 145 -6.90 -15.32 6.01
CA GLU A 145 -6.74 -14.74 4.69
C GLU A 145 -7.00 -15.86 3.68
N ASP A 146 -8.02 -15.67 2.85
CA ASP A 146 -8.36 -16.60 1.79
C ASP A 146 -7.09 -16.92 1.00
N LYS A 147 -6.84 -18.22 0.82
CA LYS A 147 -5.63 -18.74 0.19
C LYS A 147 -5.45 -18.18 -1.22
N ASN A 148 -4.69 -17.08 -1.27
CA ASN A 148 -3.79 -16.60 -2.31
C ASN A 148 -4.22 -16.85 -3.77
N THR A 149 -5.16 -16.05 -4.27
CA THR A 149 -5.32 -15.83 -5.72
C THR A 149 -4.19 -14.96 -6.30
N GLY A 150 -3.24 -14.51 -5.47
CA GLY A 150 -2.17 -13.59 -5.87
C GLY A 150 -2.70 -12.24 -6.37
N ILE A 151 -3.95 -11.90 -5.99
CA ILE A 151 -4.67 -10.68 -6.34
C ILE A 151 -5.03 -9.97 -5.05
N THR A 152 -4.62 -8.72 -4.92
CA THR A 152 -5.00 -7.83 -3.83
C THR A 152 -5.77 -6.66 -4.42
N VAL A 153 -6.83 -6.24 -3.72
CA VAL A 153 -7.63 -5.08 -4.12
C VAL A 153 -7.65 -4.09 -2.96
N THR A 154 -7.08 -2.91 -3.18
CA THR A 154 -6.90 -1.88 -2.16
C THR A 154 -7.53 -0.59 -2.63
N ARG A 155 -8.36 0.00 -1.78
CA ARG A 155 -8.95 1.30 -1.96
C ARG A 155 -8.20 2.35 -1.15
N THR A 156 -8.03 3.51 -1.75
CA THR A 156 -7.53 4.72 -1.12
C THR A 156 -8.61 5.78 -1.21
N VAL A 157 -8.99 6.33 -0.06
CA VAL A 157 -10.00 7.39 0.05
C VAL A 157 -9.38 8.54 0.84
N PRO A 158 -9.53 9.80 0.39
CA PRO A 158 -9.19 10.94 1.21
C PRO A 158 -9.83 10.85 2.60
N PRO A 159 -9.10 11.15 3.69
CA PRO A 159 -9.64 11.06 5.05
C PRO A 159 -10.83 12.00 5.26
N HIS A 160 -10.90 13.06 4.45
CA HIS A 160 -12.00 14.01 4.46
C HIS A 160 -12.29 14.60 3.09
N PHE A 161 -13.43 15.28 2.99
CA PHE A 161 -13.87 15.98 1.80
C PHE A 161 -14.68 17.23 2.17
N ILE A 162 -14.76 18.19 1.25
CA ILE A 162 -15.61 19.37 1.41
C ILE A 162 -16.99 19.10 0.77
N PRO A 163 -18.10 19.23 1.52
CA PRO A 163 -19.43 19.07 0.96
C PRO A 163 -19.67 19.98 -0.25
N GLY A 164 -20.18 19.44 -1.34
CA GLY A 164 -20.40 20.18 -2.58
C GLY A 164 -19.21 20.23 -3.54
N MET A 165 -18.01 19.82 -3.11
CA MET A 165 -16.83 19.71 -3.96
C MET A 165 -16.61 18.25 -4.41
N PRO A 166 -16.15 18.02 -5.65
CA PRO A 166 -15.68 16.71 -6.08
C PRO A 166 -14.46 16.25 -5.27
N PHE A 167 -14.41 14.96 -4.93
CA PHE A 167 -13.23 14.33 -4.35
C PHE A 167 -13.05 12.92 -4.94
N PRO A 168 -11.80 12.44 -5.10
CA PRO A 168 -11.54 11.17 -5.75
C PRO A 168 -11.56 9.97 -4.79
N VAL A 169 -11.81 8.80 -5.36
CA VAL A 169 -11.66 7.49 -4.75
C VAL A 169 -10.89 6.60 -5.71
N PHE A 170 -9.87 5.91 -5.21
CA PHE A 170 -9.02 5.04 -6.00
C PHE A 170 -9.15 3.59 -5.56
N ILE A 171 -9.14 2.66 -6.51
CA ILE A 171 -9.09 1.23 -6.27
C ILE A 171 -7.98 0.66 -7.13
N ARG A 172 -6.91 0.19 -6.49
CA ARG A 172 -5.80 -0.51 -7.13
C ARG A 172 -5.99 -2.01 -7.01
N ILE A 173 -5.83 -2.70 -8.12
CA ILE A 173 -5.74 -4.16 -8.18
C ILE A 173 -4.28 -4.49 -8.41
N ASP A 174 -3.65 -5.10 -7.41
CA ASP A 174 -2.27 -5.59 -7.49
C ASP A 174 -2.30 -7.08 -7.78
N ARG A 175 -1.52 -7.52 -8.77
CA ARG A 175 -1.47 -8.94 -9.18
C ARG A 175 -0.09 -9.32 -9.68
N THR A 176 0.33 -10.54 -9.36
CA THR A 176 1.65 -11.08 -9.74
C THR A 176 1.68 -11.78 -11.11
N SER A 177 0.55 -12.34 -11.55
CA SER A 177 0.43 -13.04 -12.83
C SER A 177 0.02 -12.08 -13.94
N GLU A 178 0.59 -12.25 -15.14
CA GLU A 178 0.31 -11.42 -16.34
C GLU A 178 -0.81 -11.98 -17.24
N GLU A 179 -1.37 -13.16 -16.92
CA GLU A 179 -2.39 -13.78 -17.77
C GLU A 179 -3.69 -12.96 -17.78
N PRO A 180 -4.34 -12.67 -18.91
CA PRO A 180 -5.57 -11.89 -18.90
C PRO A 180 -6.72 -12.58 -18.16
N ILE A 181 -7.32 -11.92 -17.18
CA ILE A 181 -8.51 -12.41 -16.44
C ILE A 181 -9.67 -11.45 -16.62
N SER A 182 -10.87 -12.01 -16.84
CA SER A 182 -12.11 -11.23 -16.80
C SER A 182 -12.50 -10.96 -15.35
N MET A 183 -12.95 -9.75 -15.07
CA MET A 183 -13.37 -9.36 -13.73
C MET A 183 -14.58 -8.43 -13.72
N ILE A 184 -15.27 -8.41 -12.58
CA ILE A 184 -16.28 -7.42 -12.24
C ILE A 184 -15.86 -6.76 -10.94
N LEU A 185 -15.44 -5.50 -11.01
CA LEU A 185 -15.22 -4.66 -9.84
C LEU A 185 -16.50 -3.88 -9.57
N ARG A 186 -17.01 -3.92 -8.34
CA ARG A 186 -18.18 -3.15 -7.90
C ARG A 186 -17.86 -2.47 -6.58
N ASP A 187 -18.04 -1.16 -6.50
CA ASP A 187 -17.99 -0.41 -5.24
C ASP A 187 -19.31 0.30 -4.99
N ASN A 188 -19.87 0.15 -3.79
CA ASN A 188 -21.15 0.75 -3.43
C ASN A 188 -20.95 2.24 -3.17
N LEU A 189 -21.77 3.07 -3.80
CA LEU A 189 -21.73 4.51 -3.60
C LEU A 189 -22.42 4.84 -2.29
N PRO A 190 -21.78 5.57 -1.37
CA PRO A 190 -22.40 5.97 -0.12
C PRO A 190 -23.67 6.81 -0.35
N PRO A 191 -24.69 6.72 0.53
CA PRO A 191 -25.89 7.54 0.40
C PRO A 191 -25.59 9.04 0.39
N GLY A 192 -26.31 9.80 -0.44
CA GLY A 192 -26.12 11.25 -0.57
C GLY A 192 -24.91 11.65 -1.43
N THR A 193 -24.32 10.71 -2.17
CA THR A 193 -23.26 10.97 -3.14
C THR A 193 -23.77 10.88 -4.57
N GLU A 194 -23.19 11.71 -5.43
CA GLU A 194 -23.35 11.70 -6.87
C GLU A 194 -22.01 11.32 -7.53
N LEU A 195 -22.05 10.37 -8.46
CA LEU A 195 -20.90 10.00 -9.28
C LEU A 195 -20.71 11.05 -10.38
N THR A 196 -19.59 11.76 -10.34
CA THR A 196 -19.29 12.84 -11.29
C THR A 196 -18.38 12.37 -12.44
N ALA A 197 -17.48 11.43 -12.16
CA ALA A 197 -16.56 10.86 -13.15
C ALA A 197 -16.05 9.48 -12.72
N ALA A 198 -15.57 8.68 -13.68
CA ALA A 198 -14.93 7.39 -13.44
C ALA A 198 -13.91 7.06 -14.52
N LEU A 199 -12.78 6.46 -14.11
CA LEU A 199 -11.68 6.04 -14.96
C LEU A 199 -11.25 4.59 -14.62
N PRO A 200 -11.16 3.67 -15.59
CA PRO A 200 -11.76 3.74 -16.91
C PRO A 200 -13.27 4.04 -16.85
N GLN A 201 -13.90 4.34 -17.98
CA GLN A 201 -15.35 4.60 -18.00
C GLN A 201 -16.11 3.43 -17.36
N ALA A 202 -16.89 3.73 -16.32
CA ALA A 202 -17.66 2.73 -15.59
C ALA A 202 -18.91 2.29 -16.38
N SER A 203 -19.30 1.03 -16.17
CA SER A 203 -20.50 0.41 -16.78
C SER A 203 -21.79 0.71 -16.01
N THR A 204 -21.88 1.86 -15.33
CA THR A 204 -22.95 2.16 -14.37
C THR A 204 -24.33 2.21 -15.02
N ASN A 205 -25.30 1.56 -14.40
CA ASN A 205 -26.71 1.74 -14.71
C ASN A 205 -27.26 2.89 -13.83
N LYS A 206 -28.09 3.79 -14.39
CA LYS A 206 -28.57 5.01 -13.71
C LYS A 206 -29.32 4.76 -12.38
N ASN A 207 -29.75 3.53 -12.13
CA ASN A 207 -30.52 3.15 -10.94
C ASN A 207 -29.73 2.34 -9.91
N ASP A 208 -28.46 2.02 -10.17
CA ASP A 208 -27.63 1.27 -9.22
C ASP A 208 -26.80 2.26 -8.39
N HIS A 209 -26.94 2.21 -7.06
CA HIS A 209 -26.12 3.01 -6.12
C HIS A 209 -24.72 2.40 -5.99
N ALA A 210 -24.08 2.10 -7.12
CA ALA A 210 -22.78 1.47 -7.21
C ALA A 210 -22.06 1.88 -8.48
N VAL A 211 -20.75 2.02 -8.38
CA VAL A 211 -19.87 2.11 -9.55
C VAL A 211 -19.38 0.70 -9.89
N GLN A 212 -19.45 0.32 -11.17
CA GLN A 212 -19.12 -1.02 -11.61
C GLN A 212 -18.29 -1.01 -12.90
N TRP A 213 -17.27 -1.86 -12.96
CA TRP A 213 -16.49 -2.12 -14.16
C TRP A 213 -16.53 -3.59 -14.51
N LEU A 214 -16.78 -3.88 -15.79
CA LEU A 214 -16.58 -5.20 -16.39
C LEU A 214 -15.43 -5.07 -17.39
N SER A 215 -14.29 -5.68 -17.09
CA SER A 215 -13.12 -5.58 -17.96
C SER A 215 -12.22 -6.81 -17.85
N LYS A 216 -11.21 -6.87 -18.72
CA LYS A 216 -10.12 -7.84 -18.63
C LYS A 216 -8.86 -7.12 -18.18
N ILE A 217 -8.18 -7.67 -17.19
CA ILE A 217 -6.89 -7.16 -16.71
C ILE A 217 -5.81 -8.24 -16.84
N SER A 218 -4.63 -7.81 -17.26
CA SER A 218 -3.47 -8.70 -17.40
C SER A 218 -2.50 -8.52 -16.24
N GLY A 219 -2.26 -7.30 -15.77
CA GLY A 219 -1.38 -7.01 -14.63
C GLY A 219 -2.04 -6.07 -13.60
N PRO A 220 -1.24 -5.25 -12.89
CA PRO A 220 -1.76 -4.21 -12.03
C PRO A 220 -2.69 -3.27 -12.79
N ALA A 221 -3.78 -2.85 -12.14
CA ALA A 221 -4.76 -1.96 -12.74
C ALA A 221 -5.26 -0.95 -11.72
N LEU A 222 -5.47 0.28 -12.18
CA LEU A 222 -6.06 1.35 -11.41
C LEU A 222 -7.48 1.64 -11.90
N PHE A 223 -8.38 1.76 -10.95
CA PHE A 223 -9.73 2.29 -11.14
C PHE A 223 -9.86 3.52 -10.24
N ALA A 224 -10.47 4.57 -10.74
CA ALA A 224 -10.72 5.79 -9.99
C ALA A 224 -12.13 6.29 -10.29
N TYR A 225 -12.73 6.97 -9.33
CA TYR A 225 -13.98 7.67 -9.52
C TYR A 225 -14.10 8.87 -8.60
N SER A 226 -14.83 9.88 -9.05
CA SER A 226 -14.99 11.14 -8.33
C SER A 226 -16.42 11.26 -7.83
N LEU A 227 -16.56 11.54 -6.53
CA LEU A 227 -17.85 11.73 -5.88
C LEU A 227 -18.04 13.18 -5.48
N LYS A 228 -19.30 13.58 -5.38
CA LYS A 228 -19.72 14.86 -4.83
C LYS A 228 -20.94 14.65 -3.95
N THR A 229 -21.05 15.40 -2.86
CA THR A 229 -22.26 15.43 -2.03
C THR A 229 -23.03 16.74 -2.23
N GLU A 230 -24.22 16.84 -1.64
CA GLU A 230 -24.86 18.13 -1.44
C GLU A 230 -24.01 19.05 -0.54
N LYS A 231 -24.14 20.36 -0.73
CA LYS A 231 -23.40 21.39 0.05
C LYS A 231 -23.72 21.35 1.54
N SER A 232 -24.91 20.88 1.91
CA SER A 232 -25.39 20.76 3.28
C SER A 232 -25.06 19.42 3.92
N TYR A 233 -24.37 18.51 3.21
CA TYR A 233 -24.04 17.20 3.74
C TYR A 233 -23.17 17.31 5.00
N GLN A 234 -23.49 16.51 6.02
CA GLN A 234 -22.70 16.36 7.24
C GLN A 234 -22.62 14.88 7.59
N GLY A 235 -21.42 14.43 7.98
CA GLY A 235 -21.20 13.08 8.48
C GLY A 235 -20.04 12.38 7.80
N THR A 236 -20.07 11.06 7.85
CA THR A 236 -19.02 10.20 7.33
C THR A 236 -19.59 9.29 6.25
N LEU A 237 -18.95 9.30 5.09
CA LEU A 237 -19.23 8.38 4.02
C LEU A 237 -18.55 7.05 4.32
N HIS A 238 -19.26 5.95 4.09
CA HIS A 238 -18.73 4.59 4.28
C HIS A 238 -18.79 3.81 2.99
N PHE A 239 -17.67 3.21 2.62
CA PHE A 239 -17.49 2.58 1.32
C PHE A 239 -17.33 1.07 1.46
N GLN A 240 -17.93 0.31 0.54
CA GLN A 240 -17.84 -1.14 0.53
C GLN A 240 -17.89 -1.67 -0.90
N GLY A 241 -16.82 -2.37 -1.28
CA GLY A 241 -16.66 -2.91 -2.61
C GLY A 241 -16.25 -4.37 -2.62
N LEU A 242 -16.38 -4.97 -3.80
CA LEU A 242 -16.00 -6.35 -4.06
C LEU A 242 -15.50 -6.51 -5.50
N LEU A 243 -14.53 -7.40 -5.68
CA LEU A 243 -14.04 -7.88 -6.95
C LEU A 243 -14.50 -9.33 -7.16
N LYS A 244 -15.07 -9.61 -8.33
CA LYS A 244 -15.36 -10.97 -8.80
C LYS A 244 -14.45 -11.30 -9.98
N ILE A 245 -13.83 -12.47 -9.97
CA ILE A 245 -12.96 -12.94 -11.05
C ILE A 245 -13.61 -14.09 -11.81
N GLY A 246 -13.42 -14.15 -13.13
CA GLY A 246 -14.07 -15.12 -14.01
C GLY A 246 -13.51 -16.55 -13.93
N ILE A 247 -12.41 -16.78 -13.20
CA ILE A 247 -11.75 -18.10 -13.12
C ILE A 247 -12.43 -19.03 -12.11
N SER A 248 -13.10 -18.46 -11.11
CA SER A 248 -13.80 -19.23 -10.07
C SER A 248 -15.08 -18.50 -9.69
N SER A 249 -16.23 -19.14 -9.89
CA SER A 249 -17.56 -18.59 -9.62
C SER A 249 -17.77 -18.18 -8.15
N GLU A 250 -16.97 -18.70 -7.23
CA GLU A 250 -17.07 -18.42 -5.80
C GLU A 250 -16.02 -17.44 -5.24
N SER A 251 -14.98 -17.07 -6.00
CA SER A 251 -13.98 -16.12 -5.51
C SER A 251 -14.50 -14.69 -5.60
N ARG A 252 -14.96 -14.19 -4.44
CA ARG A 252 -15.27 -12.78 -4.20
C ARG A 252 -14.17 -12.24 -3.31
N ILE A 253 -13.41 -11.27 -3.82
CA ILE A 253 -12.33 -10.63 -3.08
C ILE A 253 -12.88 -9.29 -2.57
N PRO A 254 -13.00 -9.06 -1.26
CA PRO A 254 -13.44 -7.77 -0.74
C PRO A 254 -12.41 -6.69 -1.07
N VAL A 255 -12.89 -5.47 -1.34
CA VAL A 255 -12.02 -4.30 -1.48
C VAL A 255 -11.55 -3.90 -0.08
N SER A 256 -10.24 -3.96 0.14
CA SER A 256 -9.57 -3.61 1.41
C SER A 256 -9.05 -2.17 1.39
N GLY A 257 -8.39 -1.71 2.45
CA GLY A 257 -7.86 -0.34 2.56
C GLY A 257 -8.84 0.62 3.22
N ASP A 258 -8.78 1.89 2.82
CA ASP A 258 -9.62 2.94 3.40
C ASP A 258 -11.10 2.66 3.13
N ASN A 259 -11.95 2.94 4.12
CA ASN A 259 -13.37 2.63 4.02
C ASN A 259 -14.28 3.77 4.47
N SER A 260 -13.71 4.93 4.79
CA SER A 260 -14.48 6.08 5.22
C SER A 260 -13.83 7.40 4.86
N SER A 261 -14.65 8.43 4.75
CA SER A 261 -14.23 9.82 4.54
C SER A 261 -15.20 10.75 5.26
N ALA A 262 -14.70 11.69 6.04
CA ALA A 262 -15.52 12.60 6.84
C ALA A 262 -15.72 13.96 6.16
N SER A 263 -16.91 14.55 6.31
CA SER A 263 -17.14 15.92 5.88
C SER A 263 -16.25 16.89 6.68
N SER A 264 -15.54 17.77 5.98
CA SER A 264 -14.57 18.74 6.53
C SER A 264 -14.59 20.04 5.70
N LEU A 265 -13.69 20.97 6.06
CA LEU A 265 -13.42 22.21 5.31
C LEU A 265 -12.03 22.20 4.65
N HIS A 266 -11.29 21.12 4.78
CA HIS A 266 -9.95 20.94 4.21
C HIS A 266 -10.04 20.32 2.80
N HIS A 267 -9.14 20.73 1.91
CA HIS A 267 -9.00 20.16 0.57
C HIS A 267 -8.70 18.66 0.69
N TRP A 268 -9.29 17.81 -0.14
CA TRP A 268 -9.19 16.35 0.00
C TRP A 268 -7.74 15.82 -0.07
N ALA A 269 -6.84 16.56 -0.71
CA ALA A 269 -5.42 16.21 -0.82
C ALA A 269 -4.57 16.67 0.38
N ASP A 270 -5.05 17.61 1.19
CA ASP A 270 -4.42 18.01 2.46
C ASP A 270 -4.80 16.95 3.51
N THR A 271 -4.08 15.84 3.51
CA THR A 271 -4.41 14.66 4.31
C THR A 271 -4.30 14.91 5.81
N ASN A 272 -3.46 15.85 6.23
CA ASN A 272 -3.23 16.15 7.64
C ASN A 272 -4.15 17.27 8.18
N GLY A 273 -4.82 18.02 7.31
CA GLY A 273 -5.76 19.10 7.64
C GLY A 273 -5.09 20.36 8.18
N ASP A 274 -3.86 20.67 7.75
CA ASP A 274 -3.09 21.84 8.23
C ASP A 274 -3.29 23.11 7.37
N ASN A 275 -4.19 23.06 6.38
CA ASN A 275 -4.48 24.10 5.39
C ASN A 275 -3.34 24.35 4.41
N ARG A 276 -2.46 23.36 4.21
CA ARG A 276 -1.43 23.39 3.18
C ARG A 276 -1.45 22.05 2.45
N ILE A 277 -0.96 22.06 1.21
CA ILE A 277 -0.65 20.82 0.50
C ILE A 277 0.87 20.76 0.44
N SER A 278 1.44 19.78 1.12
CA SER A 278 2.87 19.55 1.16
C SER A 278 3.40 18.86 -0.11
N ASP A 279 4.72 18.89 -0.31
CA ASP A 279 5.40 18.13 -1.36
C ASP A 279 5.05 16.64 -1.27
N GLU A 280 4.98 16.09 -0.05
CA GLU A 280 4.62 14.69 0.18
C GLU A 280 3.18 14.40 -0.26
N GLU A 281 2.23 15.29 0.03
CA GLU A 281 0.82 15.12 -0.31
C GLU A 281 0.56 15.21 -1.81
N ILE A 282 1.14 16.20 -2.48
CA ILE A 282 0.98 16.32 -3.93
C ILE A 282 1.62 15.13 -4.65
N LEU A 283 2.77 14.65 -4.19
CA LEU A 283 3.41 13.45 -4.76
C LEU A 283 2.56 12.20 -4.55
N MET A 284 1.90 12.04 -3.39
CA MET A 284 0.96 10.94 -3.16
C MET A 284 -0.22 10.98 -4.15
N VAL A 285 -0.69 12.18 -4.52
CA VAL A 285 -1.71 12.31 -5.57
C VAL A 285 -1.18 11.84 -6.91
N TYR A 286 -0.03 12.34 -7.38
CA TYR A 286 0.52 11.93 -8.68
C TYR A 286 0.93 10.45 -8.73
N ASP A 287 1.35 9.86 -7.62
CA ASP A 287 1.61 8.42 -7.52
C ASP A 287 0.34 7.59 -7.80
N LEU A 288 -0.82 8.13 -7.45
CA LEU A 288 -2.12 7.50 -7.70
C LEU A 288 -2.64 7.81 -9.10
N THR A 289 -2.55 9.06 -9.57
CA THR A 289 -3.24 9.51 -10.80
C THR A 289 -2.37 9.41 -12.05
N GLY A 290 -1.05 9.45 -11.89
CA GLY A 290 -0.14 9.78 -12.96
C GLY A 290 -0.28 11.24 -13.43
N PRO A 291 0.43 11.63 -14.49
CA PRO A 291 0.46 13.02 -14.98
C PRO A 291 -0.86 13.48 -15.61
N GLU A 292 -1.71 12.54 -16.03
CA GLU A 292 -3.01 12.82 -16.66
C GLU A 292 -4.07 13.30 -15.65
N GLY A 293 -3.80 13.14 -14.35
CA GLY A 293 -4.76 13.48 -13.29
C GLY A 293 -6.00 12.58 -13.28
N ILE A 294 -7.09 13.06 -12.68
CA ILE A 294 -8.37 12.34 -12.60
C ILE A 294 -9.43 13.21 -13.26
N THR A 295 -10.19 12.61 -14.17
CA THR A 295 -11.37 13.28 -14.73
C THR A 295 -12.31 13.74 -13.61
N GLY A 296 -12.76 15.00 -13.68
CA GLY A 296 -13.70 15.57 -12.72
C GLY A 296 -13.06 16.12 -11.44
N ILE A 297 -11.72 16.09 -11.33
CA ILE A 297 -10.95 16.79 -10.32
C ILE A 297 -10.16 17.92 -10.99
N ASP A 298 -10.14 19.08 -10.35
CA ASP A 298 -9.38 20.24 -10.80
C ASP A 298 -7.93 20.12 -10.32
N MET A 299 -7.07 19.60 -11.19
CA MET A 299 -5.65 19.41 -10.88
C MET A 299 -4.88 20.74 -10.90
N ASP A 300 -5.31 21.71 -11.71
CA ASP A 300 -4.68 23.03 -11.79
C ASP A 300 -4.84 23.77 -10.45
N LEU A 301 -6.06 23.74 -9.88
CA LEU A 301 -6.33 24.27 -8.55
C LEU A 301 -5.51 23.57 -7.45
N LEU A 302 -5.36 22.25 -7.54
CA LEU A 302 -4.55 21.47 -6.61
C LEU A 302 -3.08 21.93 -6.65
N GLU A 303 -2.52 22.10 -7.85
CA GLU A 303 -1.15 22.61 -8.05
C GLU A 303 -1.02 24.06 -7.56
N GLU A 304 -2.02 24.91 -7.79
CA GLU A 304 -2.02 26.31 -7.32
C GLU A 304 -1.99 26.39 -5.79
N ILE A 305 -2.76 25.54 -5.10
CA ILE A 305 -2.75 25.45 -3.63
C ILE A 305 -1.37 24.97 -3.13
N TRP A 306 -0.76 23.98 -3.79
CA TRP A 306 0.56 23.47 -3.43
C TRP A 306 1.68 24.51 -3.65
N LEU A 307 1.59 25.32 -4.69
CA LEU A 307 2.54 26.41 -4.97
C LEU A 307 2.43 27.57 -3.97
N GLY A 308 1.28 27.73 -3.31
CA GLY A 308 1.07 28.72 -2.26
C GLY A 308 1.63 28.31 -0.89
N GLU A 309 1.59 29.23 0.08
CA GLU A 309 1.96 28.95 1.47
C GLU A 309 0.82 28.27 2.27
N GLY A 310 -0.38 28.21 1.69
CA GLY A 310 -1.56 27.55 2.25
C GLY A 310 -2.84 28.02 1.57
N TYR A 311 -3.99 27.62 2.11
CA TYR A 311 -5.29 27.97 1.57
C TYR A 311 -6.34 28.26 2.64
N ILE A 312 -7.37 29.00 2.26
CA ILE A 312 -8.57 29.25 3.06
C ILE A 312 -9.79 28.87 2.24
N TRP A 313 -10.59 27.94 2.75
CA TRP A 313 -11.88 27.62 2.15
C TRP A 313 -12.90 28.75 2.35
N GLN A 314 -13.61 29.15 1.28
CA GLN A 314 -14.68 30.15 1.31
C GLN A 314 -16.05 29.47 1.12
N PRO A 315 -16.80 29.16 2.20
CA PRO A 315 -18.04 28.39 2.11
C PRO A 315 -19.13 29.00 1.23
N GLU A 316 -19.28 30.33 1.23
CA GLU A 316 -20.33 30.97 0.43
C GLU A 316 -20.06 30.88 -1.07
N LYS A 317 -18.80 30.99 -1.47
CA LYS A 317 -18.39 30.95 -2.89
C LYS A 317 -18.11 29.54 -3.39
N GLN A 318 -17.86 28.60 -2.48
CA GLN A 318 -17.41 27.24 -2.79
C GLN A 318 -16.07 27.24 -3.54
N THR A 319 -15.14 28.08 -3.10
CA THR A 319 -13.82 28.25 -3.72
C THR A 319 -12.74 28.35 -2.65
N PHE A 320 -11.50 28.13 -3.04
CA PHE A 320 -10.34 28.39 -2.20
C PHE A 320 -9.81 29.80 -2.43
N SER A 321 -9.24 30.39 -1.39
CA SER A 321 -8.33 31.54 -1.46
C SER A 321 -6.94 31.04 -1.15
N ILE A 322 -6.02 31.21 -2.07
CA ILE A 322 -4.64 30.77 -1.89
C ILE A 322 -3.85 31.89 -1.20
N ILE A 323 -3.01 31.50 -0.26
CA ILE A 323 -2.12 32.40 0.47
C ILE A 323 -0.80 32.44 -0.30
N GLU A 324 -0.43 33.61 -0.79
CA GLU A 324 0.85 33.88 -1.48
C GLU A 324 2.01 34.12 -0.51
#